data_AF-A0A8J3LA91-F1
#
_entry.id   AF-A0A8J3LA91-F1
#
_cell.length_a   1.000
_cell.length_b   1.000
_cell.length_c   1.000
_cell.angle_alpha   90.00
_cell.angle_beta   90.00
_cell.angle_gamma   90.00
#
_symmetry.space_group_name_H-M   'P 1'
#
loop_
_entity.id
_entity.type
_entity.pdbx_description
1 polymer ?
#
loop_
_entity_poly.entity_id
_entity_poly.type
_entity_poly.pdbx_seq_one_letter_code
_entity_poly.pdbx_strand_id
1 'polypeptide(L)'
;MQLGGELDLATDPDLRQGLHQVLQDGARVVVLDLTDVAFLDSTALGTIVWLHEQLQPRNGHVRVAVTRPLVLRVMELTSVDRLVRIYDTVAAAEADLAA
;
A
#
# COMPACT_ATOMS: atom_id res chain seq x y z
N MET A 1 7.80 6.35 -2.78
CA MET A 1 6.72 6.95 -3.59
C MET A 1 5.70 7.44 -2.59
N GLN A 2 5.45 8.75 -2.51
CA GLN A 2 4.43 9.31 -1.62
C GLN A 2 3.14 9.47 -2.42
N LEU A 3 2.05 8.89 -1.95
CA LEU A 3 0.73 8.95 -2.58
C LEU A 3 -0.15 9.86 -1.71
N GLY A 4 -0.41 11.09 -2.14
CA GLY A 4 -1.21 12.06 -1.37
C GLY A 4 -2.38 12.60 -2.20
N GLY A 5 -3.54 12.78 -1.55
CA GLY A 5 -4.80 13.18 -2.18
C GLY A 5 -5.86 12.06 -2.17
N GLU A 6 -7.05 12.33 -2.74
CA GLU A 6 -8.05 11.30 -3.08
C GLU A 6 -7.40 10.30 -4.07
N LEU A 7 -6.64 9.36 -3.53
CA LEU A 7 -6.12 8.25 -4.29
C LEU A 7 -7.30 7.31 -4.52
N ASP A 8 -8.01 7.55 -5.61
CA ASP A 8 -8.94 6.59 -6.15
C ASP A 8 -8.11 5.45 -6.75
N LEU A 9 -7.64 4.57 -5.87
CA LEU A 9 -6.94 3.33 -6.19
C LEU A 9 -7.74 2.45 -7.18
N ALA A 10 -8.99 2.83 -7.48
CA ALA A 10 -9.86 2.22 -8.46
C ALA A 10 -9.72 2.72 -9.90
N THR A 11 -9.25 3.95 -10.14
CA THR A 11 -9.38 4.59 -11.46
C THR A 11 -8.10 5.15 -12.05
N ASP A 12 -6.97 5.14 -11.34
CA ASP A 12 -5.72 5.69 -11.90
C ASP A 12 -4.85 4.62 -12.58
N PRO A 13 -4.91 4.46 -13.93
CA PRO A 13 -3.99 3.58 -14.66
C PRO A 13 -2.51 3.97 -14.45
N ASP A 14 -2.23 5.24 -14.14
CA ASP A 14 -0.87 5.71 -13.90
C ASP A 14 -0.31 5.14 -12.59
N LEU A 15 -1.16 4.81 -11.61
CA LEU A 15 -0.72 4.18 -10.37
C LEU A 15 -0.21 2.76 -10.60
N ARG A 16 -0.94 1.92 -11.34
CA ARG A 16 -0.47 0.55 -11.65
C ARG A 16 0.79 0.57 -12.50
N GLN A 17 0.88 1.49 -13.46
CA GLN A 17 2.07 1.66 -14.27
C GLN A 17 3.28 2.13 -13.42
N GLY A 18 3.07 3.10 -12.53
CA GLY A 18 4.09 3.58 -11.61
C GLY A 18 4.57 2.48 -10.66
N LEU A 19 3.66 1.70 -10.07
CA LEU A 19 4.02 0.54 -9.25
C LEU A 19 4.79 -0.50 -10.06
N HIS A 20 4.41 -0.76 -11.30
CA HIS A 20 5.14 -1.66 -12.17
C HIS A 20 6.58 -1.17 -12.40
N GLN A 21 6.78 0.12 -12.69
CA GLN A 21 8.11 0.69 -12.86
C GLN A 21 8.96 0.56 -11.59
N VAL A 22 8.40 0.89 -10.42
CA VAL A 22 9.08 0.74 -9.13
C VAL A 22 9.53 -0.72 -8.89
N LEU A 23 8.68 -1.68 -9.25
CA LEU A 23 9.02 -3.11 -9.17
C LEU A 23 10.11 -3.52 -10.16
N GLN A 24 10.09 -2.98 -11.39
CA GLN A 24 11.13 -3.22 -12.41
C GLN A 24 12.48 -2.63 -12.00
N ASP A 25 12.47 -1.49 -11.30
CA ASP A 25 13.67 -0.85 -10.75
C ASP A 25 14.28 -1.61 -9.56
N GLY A 26 13.67 -2.75 -9.17
CA GLY A 26 14.21 -3.65 -8.16
C GLY A 26 13.80 -3.30 -6.72
N ALA A 27 12.77 -2.46 -6.55
CA ALA A 27 12.26 -2.15 -5.22
C ALA A 27 11.80 -3.43 -4.50
N ARG A 28 12.27 -3.58 -3.25
CA ARG A 28 11.84 -4.65 -2.35
C ARG A 28 10.87 -4.17 -1.30
N VAL A 29 10.84 -2.88 -1.01
CA VAL A 29 9.90 -2.30 -0.04
C VAL A 29 9.13 -1.20 -0.75
N VAL A 30 7.81 -1.25 -0.63
CA VAL A 30 6.92 -0.20 -1.11
C VAL A 30 6.08 0.30 0.07
N VAL A 31 6.20 1.60 0.34
CA VAL A 31 5.35 2.31 1.30
C VAL A 31 4.20 2.95 0.52
N LEU A 32 2.98 2.59 0.90
CA LEU A 32 1.74 3.21 0.44
C LEU A 32 1.30 4.20 1.49
N ASP A 33 1.25 5.47 1.11
CA ASP A 33 0.68 6.53 1.94
C ASP A 33 -0.83 6.59 1.70
N LEU A 34 -1.61 6.20 2.71
CA LEU A 34 -3.07 6.26 2.73
C LEU A 34 -3.57 7.23 3.81
N THR A 35 -2.73 8.12 4.35
CA THR A 35 -3.14 8.98 5.47
C THR A 35 -4.23 9.99 5.06
N ASP A 36 -4.26 10.38 3.80
CA ASP A 36 -5.28 11.29 3.25
C ASP A 36 -6.43 10.56 2.52
N VAL A 37 -6.38 9.23 2.41
CA VAL A 37 -7.38 8.44 1.69
C VAL A 37 -8.66 8.31 2.52
N ALA A 38 -9.80 8.64 1.93
CA ALA A 38 -11.09 8.65 2.63
C ALA A 38 -11.78 7.28 2.67
N PHE A 39 -11.55 6.44 1.67
CA PHE A 39 -12.24 5.17 1.47
C PHE A 39 -11.40 4.23 0.60
N LEU A 40 -11.59 2.91 0.78
CA LEU A 40 -11.04 1.86 -0.09
C LEU A 40 -12.18 1.02 -0.65
N ASP A 41 -12.18 0.83 -1.96
CA ASP A 41 -13.08 -0.10 -2.65
C ASP A 41 -12.38 -1.45 -2.93
N SER A 42 -13.06 -2.35 -3.63
CA SER A 42 -12.48 -3.65 -4.00
C SER A 42 -11.28 -3.53 -4.94
N THR A 43 -11.26 -2.51 -5.79
CA THR A 43 -10.17 -2.28 -6.75
C THR A 43 -8.90 -1.84 -6.02
N ALA A 44 -9.08 -0.98 -5.01
CA ALA A 44 -8.03 -0.51 -4.14
C ALA A 44 -7.37 -1.63 -3.35
N LEU A 45 -8.19 -2.43 -2.69
CA LEU A 45 -7.74 -3.60 -1.95
C LEU A 45 -7.06 -4.60 -2.89
N GLY A 46 -7.62 -4.84 -4.08
CA GLY A 46 -7.02 -5.71 -5.08
C GLY A 46 -5.65 -5.24 -5.56
N THR A 47 -5.41 -3.94 -5.65
CA THR A 47 -4.09 -3.39 -6.02
C THR A 47 -3.07 -3.59 -4.89
N ILE A 48 -3.47 -3.45 -3.62
CA ILE A 48 -2.61 -3.74 -2.47
C ILE A 48 -2.22 -5.24 -2.43
N VAL A 49 -3.20 -6.12 -2.62
CA VAL A 49 -2.99 -7.57 -2.70
C VAL A 49 -2.05 -7.93 -3.85
N TRP A 50 -2.31 -7.40 -5.04
CA TRP A 50 -1.46 -7.60 -6.21
C TRP A 50 -0.01 -7.17 -5.94
N LEU A 51 0.19 -6.00 -5.31
CA LEU A 51 1.54 -5.51 -4.99
C LEU A 51 2.25 -6.43 -4.00
N HIS A 52 1.55 -6.94 -2.98
CA HIS A 52 2.08 -7.93 -2.05
C HIS A 52 2.54 -9.21 -2.80
N GLU A 53 1.71 -9.73 -3.70
CA GLU A 53 2.04 -10.91 -4.51
C GLU A 53 3.24 -10.68 -5.43
N GLN A 54 3.42 -9.46 -5.99
CA GLN A 54 4.59 -9.15 -6.81
C GLN A 54 5.89 -9.05 -6.00
N LEU A 55 5.81 -8.63 -4.74
CA LEU A 55 6.99 -8.46 -3.87
C LEU A 55 7.37 -9.74 -3.13
N GLN A 56 6.41 -10.64 -2.86
CA GLN A 56 6.62 -11.93 -2.20
C GLN A 56 7.81 -12.74 -2.77
N PRO A 57 7.91 -13.00 -4.09
CA PRO A 57 9.02 -13.76 -4.67
C PRO A 57 10.39 -13.12 -4.49
N ARG A 58 10.44 -11.83 -4.15
CA ARG A 58 11.66 -11.03 -3.97
C ARG A 58 12.03 -10.82 -2.51
N ASN A 59 11.35 -11.52 -1.58
CA ASN A 59 11.39 -11.24 -0.14
C ASN A 59 11.14 -9.74 0.13
N GLY A 60 10.18 -9.18 -0.60
CA GLY A 60 9.78 -7.79 -0.48
C GLY A 60 8.54 -7.60 0.38
N HIS A 61 8.33 -6.36 0.81
CA HIS A 61 7.30 -5.98 1.77
C HIS A 61 6.49 -4.79 1.29
N VAL A 62 5.17 -4.87 1.50
CA VAL A 62 4.27 -3.72 1.40
C VAL A 62 4.04 -3.16 2.80
N ARG A 63 4.15 -1.84 2.91
CA ARG A 63 3.89 -1.08 4.12
C ARG A 63 2.85 -0.02 3.83
N VAL A 64 2.00 0.24 4.79
CA VAL A 64 0.87 1.14 4.64
C VAL A 64 0.88 2.12 5.79
N ALA A 65 0.96 3.42 5.46
CA ALA A 65 0.67 4.48 6.43
C ALA A 65 -0.80 4.83 6.34
N VAL A 66 -1.55 4.74 7.44
CA VAL A 66 -2.99 5.04 7.45
C VAL A 66 -3.37 5.64 8.80
N THR A 67 -4.16 6.71 8.78
CA THR A 67 -4.62 7.40 9.99
C THR A 67 -6.13 7.33 10.17
N ARG A 68 -6.88 7.01 9.10
CA ARG A 68 -8.36 6.99 9.13
C ARG A 68 -8.90 5.66 9.65
N PRO A 69 -9.69 5.63 10.74
CA PRO A 69 -10.23 4.39 11.30
C PRO A 69 -11.11 3.60 10.35
N LEU A 70 -11.88 4.29 9.48
CA LEU A 70 -12.74 3.63 8.49
C LEU A 70 -11.92 2.82 7.48
N VAL A 71 -10.81 3.38 6.99
CA VAL A 71 -9.91 2.71 6.04
C VAL A 71 -9.25 1.51 6.69
N LEU A 72 -8.73 1.68 7.92
CA LEU A 72 -8.18 0.59 8.70
C LEU A 72 -9.20 -0.54 8.89
N ARG A 73 -10.45 -0.19 9.24
CA ARG A 73 -11.52 -1.16 9.44
C ARG A 73 -11.86 -1.94 8.18
N VAL A 74 -11.85 -1.30 7.01
CA VAL A 74 -12.06 -1.99 5.73
C VAL A 74 -10.94 -3.00 5.50
N MET A 75 -9.69 -2.62 5.71
CA MET A 75 -8.54 -3.53 5.55
C MET A 75 -8.63 -4.74 6.50
N GLU A 76 -9.02 -4.53 7.76
CA GLU A 76 -9.26 -5.59 8.75
C GLU A 76 -10.37 -6.56 8.31
N LEU A 77 -11.50 -6.03 7.84
CA LEU A 77 -12.64 -6.83 7.40
C LEU A 77 -12.29 -7.71 6.20
N THR A 78 -11.40 -7.23 5.34
CA THR A 78 -10.93 -7.98 4.16
C THR A 78 -9.63 -8.75 4.41
N SER A 79 -9.12 -8.78 5.65
CA SER A 79 -7.85 -9.42 6.02
C SER A 79 -6.61 -8.91 5.26
N VAL A 80 -6.70 -7.74 4.62
CA VAL A 80 -5.57 -7.14 3.88
C VAL A 80 -4.53 -6.62 4.87
N ASP A 81 -4.95 -6.22 6.07
CA ASP A 81 -4.09 -5.89 7.20
C ASP A 81 -3.11 -7.01 7.58
N ARG A 82 -3.42 -8.27 7.25
CA ARG A 82 -2.53 -9.41 7.52
C ARG A 82 -1.46 -9.62 6.46
N LEU A 83 -1.63 -9.01 5.29
CA LEU A 83 -0.70 -9.12 4.16
C LEU A 83 0.36 -8.01 4.19
N VAL A 84 0.07 -6.90 4.84
CA VAL A 84 0.89 -5.69 4.83
C VAL A 84 1.16 -5.21 6.26
N ARG A 85 2.22 -4.44 6.45
CA ARG A 85 2.45 -3.77 7.74
C ARG A 85 1.76 -2.42 7.75
N ILE A 86 1.10 -2.10 8.87
CA ILE A 86 0.34 -0.87 9.04
C ILE A 86 1.06 0.03 10.05
N TYR A 87 1.12 1.32 9.74
CA TYR A 87 1.75 2.36 10.53
C TYR A 87 0.88 3.62 10.56
N ASP A 88 1.04 4.43 11.61
CA ASP A 88 0.32 5.70 11.74
C ASP A 88 0.91 6.82 10.85
N THR A 89 2.14 6.67 10.36
CA THR A 89 2.83 7.68 9.52
C THR A 89 3.74 7.04 8.48
N VAL A 90 3.98 7.76 7.38
CA VAL A 90 4.97 7.35 6.35
C VAL A 90 6.36 7.23 6.95
N ALA A 91 6.77 8.18 7.81
CA ALA A 91 8.06 8.14 8.47
C ALA A 91 8.26 6.87 9.31
N ALA A 92 7.24 6.41 10.03
CA ALA A 92 7.30 5.15 10.78
C ALA A 92 7.41 3.93 9.83
N ALA A 93 6.70 3.95 8.70
CA ALA A 93 6.77 2.91 7.68
C ALA A 93 8.15 2.83 6.99
N GLU A 94 8.78 3.98 6.73
CA GLU A 94 10.13 4.06 6.15
C GLU A 94 11.21 3.66 7.15
N ALA A 95 11.07 4.07 8.41
CA ALA A 95 12.03 3.80 9.47
C ALA A 95 12.12 2.32 9.86
N ASP A 96 11.07 1.53 9.61
CA ASP A 96 11.07 0.09 9.86
C ASP A 96 11.95 -0.66 8.86
N LEU A 97 13.26 -0.44 8.81
CA LEU A 97 14.16 -1.09 7.83
C LEU A 97 14.31 -2.62 8.04
N ALA A 98 13.60 -3.23 9.00
CA ALA A 98 13.80 -4.60 9.45
C ALA A 98 12.52 -5.44 9.35
N ALA A 99 12.31 -6.05 8.19
CA ALA A 99 12.05 -7.48 8.04
C ALA A 99 12.10 -7.87 6.57
#